data_AF-A0A1F7LDY2-F1
#
_entry.id   AF-A0A1F7LDY2-F1
#
_cell.length_a   1.000
_cell.length_b   1.000
_cell.length_c   1.000
_cell.angle_alpha   90.00
_cell.angle_beta   90.00
_cell.angle_gamma   90.00
#
_symmetry.space_group_name_H-M   'P 1'
#
loop_
_entity.id
_entity.type
_entity.pdbx_description
1 polymer ?
#
loop_
_entity_poly.entity_id
_entity_poly.type
_entity_poly.pdbx_seq_one_letter_code
_entity_poly.pdbx_strand_id
1 'polypeptide(L)'
;MAADAWGIDEGYEDALGAWRATAPVTRRAILAAMGVTDDAAAPPRAGGVRVLRAGGRGAPVPPGELVLEDGTALRVGGALPADLPPGYHDLHPEGGGPVRLVVAPPACFLPQGLREWGLTVQLYALRSAASWGIGDAGDLRELARWSAGALGGRLVLVSPLGAGTPVIPLEPSPYFPSSRRYRDPLYLRVEEVPGAAARALNGERRIDRDAVLGLKLDALGRLFAAFAGDAAFESHRAGAVVVGEDLGTVEAGVRERLAAERVLSCRVLWLEETAPAGFPALALASVTTHDLPTIAGLWTGSDVREQRALGLAPNEEALGAIRGRLRVLTGAPEGAPVGEVVRRTHRLLADAPSVMITATLEDVLGLAERPNMPGTTAAVRPNWSVALPLPLEALRNDPRPRAVAEALGGRPVMQEIDG
;
A
#
# COMPACT_ATOMS: atom_id res chain seq x y z
N MET A 1 -24.50 -0.17 -14.30
CA MET A 1 -24.09 -0.20 -15.72
C MET A 1 -24.36 -1.60 -16.25
N ALA A 2 -24.67 -1.76 -17.54
CA ALA A 2 -24.89 -3.10 -18.11
C ALA A 2 -23.57 -3.63 -18.66
N ALA A 3 -23.02 -4.67 -18.01
CA ALA A 3 -21.95 -5.46 -18.58
C ALA A 3 -22.54 -6.51 -19.52
N ASP A 4 -21.83 -6.87 -20.59
CA ASP A 4 -22.21 -7.98 -21.43
C ASP A 4 -22.00 -9.35 -20.74
N ALA A 5 -22.32 -10.44 -21.42
CA ALA A 5 -22.19 -11.79 -20.85
C ALA A 5 -20.75 -12.14 -20.42
N TRP A 6 -19.73 -11.48 -20.99
CA TRP A 6 -18.32 -11.68 -20.66
C TRP A 6 -17.83 -10.75 -19.54
N GLY A 7 -18.71 -9.89 -19.00
CA GLY A 7 -18.37 -8.92 -17.96
C GLY A 7 -17.69 -7.67 -18.51
N ILE A 8 -17.83 -7.37 -19.82
CA ILE A 8 -17.29 -6.15 -20.42
C ILE A 8 -18.36 -5.06 -20.35
N ASP A 9 -18.07 -3.95 -19.68
CA ASP A 9 -18.97 -2.81 -19.60
C ASP A 9 -19.16 -2.11 -20.94
N GLU A 10 -20.40 -1.70 -21.23
CA GLU A 10 -20.74 -0.92 -22.43
C GLU A 10 -20.13 0.49 -22.45
N GLY A 11 -19.68 0.97 -21.28
CA GLY A 11 -19.02 2.25 -21.12
C GLY A 11 -18.77 2.55 -19.64
N TYR A 12 -18.15 3.70 -19.39
CA TYR A 12 -17.78 4.14 -18.05
C TYR A 12 -17.86 5.67 -17.95
N GLU A 13 -17.99 6.19 -16.74
CA GLU A 13 -17.79 7.61 -16.45
C GLU A 13 -16.29 7.86 -16.25
N ASP A 14 -15.70 8.76 -17.05
CA ASP A 14 -14.29 9.08 -16.95
C ASP A 14 -13.99 10.00 -15.75
N ALA A 15 -12.70 10.27 -15.48
CA ALA A 15 -12.29 11.10 -14.36
C ALA A 15 -12.75 12.58 -14.45
N LEU A 16 -13.30 13.00 -15.60
CA LEU A 16 -13.88 14.33 -15.81
C LEU A 16 -15.41 14.32 -15.67
N GLY A 17 -15.99 13.20 -15.24
CA GLY A 17 -17.43 13.01 -15.11
C GLY A 17 -18.14 12.82 -16.46
N ALA A 18 -17.40 12.55 -17.54
CA ALA A 18 -17.97 12.37 -18.86
C ALA A 18 -18.17 10.88 -19.16
N TRP A 19 -19.37 10.53 -19.64
CA TRP A 19 -19.63 9.17 -20.12
C TRP A 19 -18.81 8.85 -21.37
N ARG A 20 -18.15 7.69 -21.36
CA ARG A 20 -17.37 7.13 -22.46
C ARG A 20 -17.89 5.75 -22.81
N ALA A 21 -18.39 5.61 -24.04
CA ALA A 21 -18.78 4.30 -24.56
C ALA A 21 -17.55 3.44 -24.89
N THR A 22 -17.61 2.15 -24.58
CA THR A 22 -16.60 1.17 -24.95
C THR A 22 -16.63 0.95 -26.47
N ALA A 23 -15.59 1.37 -27.17
CA ALA A 23 -15.52 1.23 -28.62
C ALA A 23 -15.51 -0.27 -29.04
N PRO A 24 -16.14 -0.64 -30.17
CA PRO A 24 -16.15 -2.05 -30.64
C PRO A 24 -14.76 -2.66 -30.83
N VAL A 25 -13.77 -1.84 -31.23
CA VAL A 25 -12.38 -2.29 -31.36
C VAL A 25 -11.75 -2.64 -30.01
N THR A 26 -12.02 -1.85 -28.97
CA THR A 26 -11.56 -2.11 -27.61
C THR A 26 -12.18 -3.38 -27.06
N ARG A 27 -13.49 -3.57 -27.26
CA ARG A 27 -14.19 -4.80 -26.86
C ARG A 27 -13.56 -6.04 -27.47
N ARG A 28 -13.30 -6.05 -28.78
CA ARG A 28 -12.64 -7.18 -29.46
C ARG A 28 -11.24 -7.45 -28.92
N ALA A 29 -10.46 -6.40 -28.62
CA ALA A 29 -9.13 -6.55 -28.05
C ALA A 29 -9.18 -7.18 -26.63
N ILE A 30 -10.16 -6.79 -25.81
CA ILE A 30 -10.38 -7.38 -24.47
C ILE A 30 -10.75 -8.87 -24.61
N LEU A 31 -11.69 -9.22 -25.49
CA LEU A 31 -12.07 -10.62 -25.74
C LEU A 31 -10.88 -11.46 -26.21
N ALA A 32 -10.09 -10.95 -27.15
CA ALA A 32 -8.88 -11.63 -27.61
C ALA A 32 -7.86 -11.83 -26.46
N ALA A 33 -7.68 -10.83 -25.59
CA ALA A 33 -6.81 -10.94 -24.42
C ALA A 33 -7.32 -11.95 -23.38
N MET A 34 -8.64 -12.15 -23.28
CA MET A 34 -9.26 -13.21 -22.49
C MET A 34 -9.12 -14.60 -23.13
N GLY A 35 -8.54 -14.70 -24.33
CA GLY A 35 -8.39 -15.95 -25.09
C GLY A 35 -9.65 -16.36 -25.85
N VAL A 36 -10.61 -15.44 -26.02
CA VAL A 36 -11.83 -15.70 -26.80
C VAL A 36 -11.50 -15.61 -28.28
N THR A 37 -11.65 -16.72 -28.99
CA THR A 37 -11.39 -16.83 -30.43
C THR A 37 -12.67 -16.81 -31.27
N ASP A 38 -13.83 -16.97 -30.64
CA ASP A 38 -15.16 -16.92 -31.26
C ASP A 38 -16.08 -16.01 -30.42
N ASP A 39 -16.45 -14.86 -30.98
CA ASP A 39 -17.27 -13.85 -30.31
C ASP A 39 -18.71 -14.35 -30.01
N ALA A 40 -19.15 -15.46 -30.63
CA ALA A 40 -20.43 -16.10 -30.35
C ALA A 40 -20.38 -17.08 -29.16
N ALA A 41 -19.18 -17.39 -28.65
CA ALA A 41 -19.02 -18.29 -27.52
C ALA A 41 -19.61 -17.68 -26.24
N ALA A 42 -20.22 -18.52 -25.41
CA ALA A 42 -20.60 -18.15 -24.05
C ALA A 42 -19.38 -18.28 -23.11
N PRO A 43 -19.29 -17.46 -22.05
CA PRO A 43 -18.24 -17.62 -21.04
C PRO A 43 -18.33 -19.00 -20.37
N PRO A 44 -17.18 -19.58 -19.98
CA PRO A 44 -17.18 -20.85 -19.26
C PRO A 44 -17.93 -20.68 -17.92
N ARG A 45 -18.80 -21.65 -17.60
CA ARG A 45 -19.44 -21.68 -16.28
C ARG A 45 -18.39 -22.01 -15.22
N ALA A 46 -18.35 -21.23 -14.14
CA ALA A 46 -17.49 -21.48 -12.99
C ALA A 46 -17.92 -22.77 -12.27
N GLY A 47 -17.39 -23.91 -12.70
CA GLY A 47 -17.47 -25.18 -11.97
C GLY A 47 -16.22 -25.32 -11.11
N GLY A 48 -16.39 -25.55 -9.80
CA GLY A 48 -15.29 -26.00 -8.93
C GLY A 48 -14.89 -25.07 -7.79
N VAL A 49 -15.46 -23.87 -7.66
CA VAL A 49 -15.27 -23.03 -6.46
C VAL A 49 -16.61 -22.41 -6.04
N ARG A 50 -16.88 -22.42 -4.75
CA ARG A 50 -18.01 -21.72 -4.12
C ARG A 50 -17.51 -20.91 -2.93
N VAL A 51 -17.90 -19.64 -2.85
CA VAL A 51 -17.53 -18.76 -1.74
C VAL A 51 -18.75 -18.43 -0.89
N LEU A 52 -18.64 -18.58 0.41
CA LEU A 52 -19.68 -18.27 1.40
C LEU A 52 -19.15 -17.28 2.44
N ARG A 53 -20.07 -16.59 3.13
CA ARG A 53 -19.75 -15.84 4.35
C ARG A 53 -20.07 -16.70 5.57
N ALA A 54 -19.16 -16.71 6.54
CA ALA A 54 -19.40 -17.35 7.83
C ALA A 54 -20.66 -16.76 8.50
N GLY A 55 -21.47 -17.61 9.13
CA GLY A 55 -22.75 -17.23 9.75
C GLY A 55 -23.87 -16.91 8.74
N GLY A 56 -23.63 -17.09 7.43
CA GLY A 56 -24.65 -16.98 6.40
C GLY A 56 -25.69 -18.10 6.45
N ARG A 57 -26.82 -17.93 5.76
CA ARG A 57 -27.83 -18.99 5.60
C ARG A 57 -27.21 -20.22 4.93
N GLY A 58 -27.58 -21.41 5.41
CA GLY A 58 -27.15 -22.69 4.87
C GLY A 58 -27.34 -22.75 3.37
N ALA A 59 -26.24 -22.75 2.64
CA ALA A 59 -26.27 -22.65 1.18
C ALA A 59 -26.60 -24.03 0.60
N PRO A 60 -27.55 -24.16 -0.34
CA PRO A 60 -28.04 -25.45 -0.78
C PRO A 60 -26.94 -26.27 -1.44
N VAL A 61 -26.88 -27.57 -1.15
CA VAL A 61 -25.91 -28.52 -1.71
C VAL A 61 -26.54 -29.89 -2.00
N PRO A 62 -26.10 -30.59 -3.05
CA PRO A 62 -26.41 -32.00 -3.22
C PRO A 62 -25.85 -32.83 -2.05
N PRO A 63 -26.38 -34.04 -1.81
CA PRO A 63 -25.77 -35.00 -0.91
C PRO A 63 -24.29 -35.23 -1.24
N GLY A 64 -23.43 -35.33 -0.23
CA GLY A 64 -22.00 -35.46 -0.41
C GLY A 64 -21.21 -35.47 0.89
N GLU A 65 -19.89 -35.48 0.75
CA GLU A 65 -18.94 -35.34 1.85
C GLU A 65 -18.27 -33.96 1.79
N LEU A 66 -18.21 -33.26 2.91
CA LEU A 66 -17.48 -32.01 3.07
C LEU A 66 -16.27 -32.26 3.97
N VAL A 67 -15.08 -32.02 3.45
CA VAL A 67 -13.81 -32.06 4.18
C VAL A 67 -13.40 -30.64 4.54
N LEU A 68 -13.35 -30.33 5.83
CA LEU A 68 -12.93 -29.02 6.34
C LEU A 68 -11.41 -28.84 6.21
N GLU A 69 -10.95 -27.60 6.42
CA GLU A 69 -9.52 -27.25 6.26
C GLU A 69 -8.63 -27.99 7.27
N ASP A 70 -9.18 -28.31 8.45
CA ASP A 70 -8.51 -29.07 9.50
C ASP A 70 -8.54 -30.60 9.28
N GLY A 71 -9.16 -31.06 8.18
CA GLY A 71 -9.32 -32.47 7.84
C GLY A 71 -10.60 -33.13 8.39
N THR A 72 -11.44 -32.41 9.15
CA THR A 72 -12.71 -32.93 9.65
C THR A 72 -13.65 -33.24 8.48
N ALA A 73 -14.19 -34.46 8.41
CA ALA A 73 -15.14 -34.87 7.38
C ALA A 73 -16.58 -34.88 7.90
N LEU A 74 -17.49 -34.28 7.13
CA LEU A 74 -18.92 -34.14 7.44
C LEU A 74 -19.76 -34.66 6.28
N ARG A 75 -20.84 -35.39 6.57
CA ARG A 75 -21.85 -35.71 5.57
C ARG A 75 -22.83 -34.55 5.45
N VAL A 76 -23.03 -34.04 4.24
CA VAL A 76 -23.89 -32.90 3.94
C VAL A 76 -24.93 -33.27 2.88
N GLY A 77 -26.07 -32.59 2.89
CA GLY A 77 -27.14 -32.78 1.92
C GLY A 77 -28.30 -31.83 2.18
N GLY A 78 -28.85 -31.25 1.12
CA GLY A 78 -29.87 -30.21 1.22
C GLY A 78 -29.25 -28.83 1.43
N ALA A 79 -28.55 -28.63 2.56
CA ALA A 79 -27.88 -27.36 2.88
C ALA A 79 -26.56 -27.58 3.63
N LEU A 80 -25.63 -26.63 3.47
CA LEU A 80 -24.40 -26.57 4.26
C LEU A 80 -24.67 -26.12 5.70
N PRO A 81 -23.88 -26.57 6.69
CA PRO A 81 -23.95 -26.05 8.06
C PRO A 81 -23.75 -24.53 8.09
N ALA A 82 -24.50 -23.83 8.96
CA ALA A 82 -24.41 -22.37 9.08
C ALA A 82 -23.19 -21.89 9.87
N ASP A 83 -22.64 -22.79 10.69
CA ASP A 83 -21.52 -22.59 11.62
C ASP A 83 -20.18 -23.08 11.06
N LEU A 84 -20.07 -23.22 9.73
CA LEU A 84 -18.79 -23.57 9.11
C LEU A 84 -17.71 -22.55 9.47
N PRO A 85 -16.52 -23.01 9.90
CA PRO A 85 -15.43 -22.11 10.24
C PRO A 85 -14.93 -21.39 8.98
N PRO A 86 -14.41 -20.16 9.08
CA PRO A 86 -13.68 -19.55 7.98
C PRO A 86 -12.50 -20.43 7.55
N GLY A 87 -12.31 -20.60 6.24
CA GLY A 87 -11.25 -21.44 5.72
C GLY A 87 -11.47 -21.96 4.29
N TYR A 88 -10.57 -22.84 3.87
CA TYR A 88 -10.58 -23.52 2.58
C TYR A 88 -10.97 -24.99 2.78
N HIS A 89 -12.17 -25.36 2.35
CA HIS A 89 -12.74 -26.70 2.49
C HIS A 89 -12.95 -27.33 1.11
N ASP A 90 -13.18 -28.64 1.09
CA ASP A 90 -13.41 -29.40 -0.13
C ASP A 90 -14.74 -30.16 -0.02
N LEU A 91 -15.70 -29.83 -0.90
CA LEU A 91 -16.98 -30.52 -1.03
C LEU A 91 -16.88 -31.56 -2.14
N HIS A 92 -17.29 -32.78 -1.83
CA HIS A 92 -17.36 -33.92 -2.73
C HIS A 92 -18.83 -34.36 -2.89
N PRO A 93 -19.57 -33.78 -3.85
CA PRO A 93 -20.94 -34.18 -4.17
C PRO A 93 -21.02 -35.62 -4.66
N GLU A 94 -22.10 -36.33 -4.31
CA GLU A 94 -22.43 -37.60 -4.94
C GLU A 94 -22.82 -37.38 -6.41
N GLY A 95 -22.11 -38.03 -7.33
CA GLY A 95 -22.35 -37.91 -8.77
C GLY A 95 -21.85 -36.59 -9.40
N GLY A 96 -21.07 -35.79 -8.66
CA GLY A 96 -20.47 -34.55 -9.14
C GLY A 96 -18.95 -34.50 -8.98
N GLY A 97 -18.31 -33.50 -9.59
CA GLY A 97 -16.90 -33.22 -9.36
C GLY A 97 -16.64 -32.49 -8.04
N PRO A 98 -15.41 -32.53 -7.51
CA PRO A 98 -15.05 -31.81 -6.30
C PRO A 98 -15.25 -30.29 -6.47
N VAL A 99 -15.70 -29.64 -5.40
CA VAL A 99 -15.94 -28.20 -5.33
C VAL A 99 -15.15 -27.63 -4.15
N ARG A 100 -14.21 -26.72 -4.42
CA ARG A 100 -13.54 -25.92 -3.39
C ARG A 100 -14.59 -25.02 -2.72
N LEU A 101 -14.81 -25.19 -1.43
CA LEU A 101 -15.68 -24.34 -0.63
C LEU A 101 -14.82 -23.38 0.19
N VAL A 102 -14.91 -22.09 -0.09
CA VAL A 102 -14.23 -21.05 0.68
C VAL A 102 -15.24 -20.38 1.61
N VAL A 103 -14.98 -20.41 2.91
CA VAL A 103 -15.78 -19.69 3.90
C VAL A 103 -14.98 -18.47 4.32
N ALA A 104 -15.40 -17.29 3.89
CA ALA A 104 -14.78 -16.03 4.24
C ALA A 104 -15.36 -15.50 5.57
N PRO A 105 -14.53 -14.86 6.43
CA PRO A 105 -15.05 -14.12 7.57
C PRO A 105 -15.97 -12.97 7.10
N PRO A 106 -16.91 -12.52 7.94
CA PRO A 106 -17.86 -11.47 7.54
C PRO A 106 -17.20 -10.09 7.34
N ALA A 107 -16.03 -9.86 7.94
CA ALA A 107 -15.26 -8.64 7.82
C ALA A 107 -13.75 -8.90 8.07
N CYS A 108 -12.90 -7.99 7.58
CA CYS A 108 -11.47 -7.95 7.85
C CYS A 108 -11.16 -7.72 9.34
N PHE A 109 -9.99 -8.20 9.75
CA PHE A 109 -9.50 -7.99 11.12
C PHE A 109 -9.18 -6.51 11.36
N LEU A 110 -9.72 -5.98 12.46
CA LEU A 110 -9.41 -4.66 12.98
C LEU A 110 -9.31 -4.77 14.51
N PRO A 111 -8.15 -4.45 15.11
CA PRO A 111 -8.01 -4.44 16.57
C PRO A 111 -9.03 -3.51 17.23
N GLN A 112 -9.61 -3.95 18.35
CA GLN A 112 -10.53 -3.10 19.13
C GLN A 112 -9.78 -1.87 19.65
N GLY A 113 -10.41 -0.69 19.49
CA GLY A 113 -9.82 0.57 19.94
C GLY A 113 -8.62 1.04 19.11
N LEU A 114 -8.36 0.47 17.92
CA LEU A 114 -7.28 0.93 17.05
C LEU A 114 -7.43 2.44 16.75
N ARG A 115 -6.51 3.24 17.27
CA ARG A 115 -6.42 4.68 17.01
C ARG A 115 -4.97 5.11 17.08
N GLU A 116 -4.25 4.86 15.99
CA GLU A 116 -2.80 4.98 15.98
C GLU A 116 -2.29 5.92 14.92
N TRP A 117 -1.06 6.39 15.10
CA TRP A 117 -0.34 7.12 14.07
C TRP A 117 1.01 6.46 13.79
N GLY A 118 1.57 6.76 12.61
CA GLY A 118 2.85 6.20 12.20
C GLY A 118 3.59 7.02 11.16
N LEU A 119 4.76 6.51 10.78
CA LEU A 119 5.58 7.06 9.72
C LEU A 119 5.35 6.28 8.43
N THR A 120 5.28 6.98 7.31
CA THR A 120 5.36 6.40 5.96
C THR A 120 6.76 6.60 5.43
N VAL A 121 7.39 5.52 4.97
CA VAL A 121 8.76 5.53 4.46
C VAL A 121 8.87 4.78 3.14
N GLN A 122 9.59 5.38 2.20
CA GLN A 122 10.11 4.65 1.06
C GLN A 122 11.35 3.89 1.53
N LEU A 123 11.23 2.58 1.79
CA LEU A 123 12.27 1.83 2.52
C LEU A 123 13.63 1.93 1.82
N TYR A 124 13.65 1.86 0.48
CA TYR A 124 14.88 1.98 -0.29
C TYR A 124 15.67 3.27 0.03
N ALA A 125 14.98 4.34 0.43
CA ALA A 125 15.57 5.65 0.68
C ALA A 125 16.09 5.82 2.12
N LEU A 126 15.68 4.96 3.05
CA LEU A 126 16.03 5.03 4.47
C LEU A 126 17.34 4.30 4.76
N ARG A 127 18.46 5.00 4.66
CA ARG A 127 19.77 4.42 4.93
C ARG A 127 20.21 4.65 6.39
N SER A 128 20.89 3.69 6.98
CA SER A 128 21.78 3.86 8.14
C SER A 128 23.24 3.89 7.68
N ALA A 129 24.17 4.12 8.61
CA ALA A 129 25.60 4.01 8.32
C ALA A 129 26.00 2.61 7.83
N ALA A 130 25.25 1.58 8.20
CA ALA A 130 25.50 0.20 7.85
C ALA A 130 24.70 -0.29 6.62
N SER A 131 23.84 0.53 6.01
CA SER A 131 23.18 0.18 4.76
C SER A 131 24.18 0.01 3.61
N TRP A 132 23.93 -0.94 2.71
CA TRP A 132 24.76 -1.18 1.53
C TRP A 132 24.35 -0.29 0.35
N GLY A 133 24.16 1.02 0.56
CA GLY A 133 23.67 1.95 -0.47
C GLY A 133 22.16 1.96 -0.69
N ILE A 134 21.40 1.14 0.04
CA ILE A 134 19.93 1.13 0.00
C ILE A 134 19.41 0.78 1.39
N GLY A 135 18.28 1.36 1.79
CA GLY A 135 17.63 0.96 3.03
C GLY A 135 17.13 -0.48 2.99
N ASP A 136 17.22 -1.20 4.10
CA ASP A 136 16.94 -2.63 4.20
C ASP A 136 16.11 -2.99 5.45
N ALA A 137 15.83 -4.28 5.66
CA ALA A 137 15.03 -4.78 6.77
C ALA A 137 15.61 -4.43 8.16
N GLY A 138 16.93 -4.30 8.27
CA GLY A 138 17.59 -3.84 9.50
C GLY A 138 17.26 -2.38 9.78
N ASP A 139 17.34 -1.53 8.76
CA ASP A 139 16.98 -0.12 8.85
C ASP A 139 15.49 0.07 9.18
N LEU A 140 14.61 -0.73 8.57
CA LEU A 140 13.18 -0.74 8.88
C LEU A 140 12.91 -1.10 10.34
N ARG A 141 13.53 -2.17 10.84
CA ARG A 141 13.41 -2.61 12.24
C ARG A 141 13.84 -1.51 13.20
N GLU A 142 14.94 -0.84 12.88
CA GLU A 142 15.49 0.24 13.67
C GLU A 142 14.60 1.50 13.66
N LEU A 143 14.05 1.89 12.51
CA LEU A 143 13.07 2.98 12.40
C LEU A 143 11.80 2.67 13.21
N ALA A 144 11.27 1.45 13.09
CA ALA A 144 10.07 1.04 13.81
C ALA A 144 10.27 1.09 15.33
N ARG A 145 11.41 0.58 15.83
CA ARG A 145 11.77 0.63 17.26
C ARG A 145 11.90 2.06 17.76
N TRP A 146 12.59 2.91 17.00
CA TRP A 146 12.76 4.32 17.38
C TRP A 146 11.44 5.08 17.34
N SER A 147 10.62 4.90 16.31
CA SER A 147 9.29 5.51 16.20
C SER A 147 8.41 5.15 17.41
N ALA A 148 8.36 3.86 17.76
CA ALA A 148 7.59 3.39 18.90
C ALA A 148 8.12 3.86 20.26
N GLY A 149 9.45 3.83 20.46
CA GLY A 149 10.06 4.13 21.75
C GLY A 149 10.23 5.63 22.02
N ALA A 150 10.60 6.41 21.00
CA ALA A 150 11.00 7.82 21.16
C ALA A 150 9.97 8.82 20.65
N LEU A 151 9.11 8.43 19.71
CA LEU A 151 8.09 9.30 19.12
C LEU A 151 6.66 8.91 19.57
N GLY A 152 6.44 7.66 19.95
CA GLY A 152 5.13 7.13 20.32
C GLY A 152 4.28 6.66 19.13
N GLY A 153 4.85 6.55 17.93
CA GLY A 153 4.16 6.00 16.76
C GLY A 153 4.03 4.47 16.84
N ARG A 154 2.91 3.92 16.39
CA ARG A 154 2.62 2.47 16.45
C ARG A 154 2.51 1.79 15.09
N LEU A 155 2.74 2.56 14.02
CA LEU A 155 2.70 2.09 12.64
C LEU A 155 3.95 2.56 11.88
N VAL A 156 4.43 1.71 10.97
CA VAL A 156 5.33 2.11 9.89
C VAL A 156 4.75 1.58 8.58
N LEU A 157 4.36 2.47 7.69
CA LEU A 157 3.92 2.14 6.34
C LEU A 157 5.12 2.17 5.39
N VAL A 158 5.27 1.14 4.56
CA VAL A 158 6.38 1.02 3.61
C VAL A 158 5.88 0.88 2.18
N SER A 159 6.73 1.27 1.22
CA SER A 159 6.56 0.91 -0.19
C SER A 159 6.49 -0.61 -0.38
N PRO A 160 5.91 -1.12 -1.50
CA PRO A 160 5.91 -2.55 -1.78
C PRO A 160 7.31 -3.17 -1.74
N LEU A 161 7.41 -4.38 -1.20
CA LEU A 161 8.65 -5.15 -1.06
C LEU A 161 8.63 -6.42 -1.92
N GLY A 162 7.83 -6.42 -3.00
CA GLY A 162 7.72 -7.53 -3.94
C GLY A 162 9.01 -7.70 -4.73
N ALA A 163 9.34 -8.93 -5.10
CA ALA A 163 10.57 -9.24 -5.82
C ALA A 163 10.58 -8.61 -7.22
N GLY A 164 11.60 -7.78 -7.50
CA GLY A 164 11.97 -7.39 -8.86
C GLY A 164 12.53 -8.56 -9.67
N THR A 165 12.63 -8.38 -10.98
CA THR A 165 13.33 -9.35 -11.84
C THR A 165 14.84 -9.22 -11.55
N PRO A 166 15.58 -10.31 -11.24
CA PRO A 166 17.01 -10.23 -10.90
C PRO A 166 17.89 -10.09 -12.15
N VAL A 167 17.57 -9.13 -13.01
CA VAL A 167 18.32 -8.79 -14.23
C VAL A 167 18.77 -7.35 -14.15
N ILE A 168 19.95 -7.08 -14.71
CA ILE A 168 20.52 -5.73 -14.80
C ILE A 168 20.16 -5.14 -16.17
N PRO A 169 19.68 -3.88 -16.25
CA PRO A 169 19.42 -2.98 -15.12
C PRO A 169 18.16 -3.36 -14.33
N LEU A 170 18.19 -3.16 -13.01
CA LEU A 170 17.05 -3.40 -12.13
C LEU A 170 15.97 -2.34 -12.32
N GLU A 171 14.71 -2.79 -12.31
CA GLU A 171 13.55 -1.92 -12.26
C GLU A 171 13.49 -1.17 -10.91
N PRO A 172 13.58 0.17 -10.88
CA PRO A 172 13.53 0.93 -9.64
C PRO A 172 12.13 1.04 -9.02
N SER A 173 11.06 0.91 -9.81
CA SER A 173 9.69 1.04 -9.33
C SER A 173 9.25 -0.16 -8.49
N PRO A 174 8.90 0.02 -7.20
CA PRO A 174 8.35 -1.07 -6.38
C PRO A 174 6.96 -1.53 -6.85
N TYR A 175 6.34 -0.78 -7.77
CA TYR A 175 5.02 -1.06 -8.35
C TYR A 175 5.09 -1.88 -9.66
N PHE A 176 6.28 -2.20 -10.15
CA PHE A 176 6.48 -3.11 -11.29
C PHE A 176 7.30 -4.37 -10.89
N PRO A 177 6.82 -5.16 -9.89
CA PRO A 177 7.55 -6.34 -9.45
C PRO A 177 7.39 -7.50 -10.45
N SER A 178 8.39 -8.38 -10.50
CA SER A 178 8.27 -9.69 -11.15
C SER A 178 7.28 -10.60 -10.40
N SER A 179 7.25 -10.49 -9.07
CA SER A 179 6.32 -11.25 -8.23
C SER A 179 5.78 -10.44 -7.06
N ARG A 180 4.47 -10.53 -6.83
CA ARG A 180 3.81 -10.03 -5.61
C ARG A 180 3.79 -11.05 -4.46
N ARG A 181 4.22 -12.30 -4.71
CA ARG A 181 4.25 -13.39 -3.71
C ARG A 181 5.59 -13.45 -2.97
N TYR A 182 6.69 -13.30 -3.70
CA TYR A 182 8.05 -13.37 -3.15
C TYR A 182 8.56 -11.98 -2.78
N ARG A 183 9.50 -11.91 -1.83
CA ARG A 183 10.11 -10.67 -1.36
C ARG A 183 11.43 -10.40 -2.06
N ASP A 184 11.75 -9.12 -2.23
CA ASP A 184 12.98 -8.69 -2.90
C ASP A 184 14.23 -8.92 -2.02
N PRO A 185 15.23 -9.70 -2.48
CA PRO A 185 16.50 -9.89 -1.76
C PRO A 185 17.27 -8.60 -1.52
N LEU A 186 16.99 -7.54 -2.30
CA LEU A 186 17.62 -6.24 -2.16
C LEU A 186 17.43 -5.63 -0.77
N TYR A 187 16.35 -6.00 -0.06
CA TYR A 187 16.06 -5.52 1.29
C TYR A 187 16.60 -6.42 2.41
N LEU A 188 17.40 -7.45 2.11
CA LEU A 188 18.07 -8.25 3.15
C LEU A 188 19.21 -7.45 3.80
N ARG A 189 19.30 -7.51 5.13
CA ARG A 189 20.47 -7.07 5.88
C ARG A 189 21.52 -8.17 5.86
N VAL A 190 22.46 -8.10 4.93
CA VAL A 190 23.39 -9.21 4.66
C VAL A 190 24.31 -9.46 5.86
N GLU A 191 24.67 -8.43 6.62
CA GLU A 191 25.55 -8.53 7.81
C GLU A 191 24.93 -9.29 8.97
N GLU A 192 23.61 -9.46 8.99
CA GLU A 192 22.94 -10.29 9.99
C GLU A 192 23.02 -11.78 9.65
N VAL A 193 23.47 -12.12 8.44
CA VAL A 193 23.80 -13.48 8.07
C VAL A 193 25.24 -13.78 8.53
N PRO A 194 25.45 -14.77 9.42
CA PRO A 194 26.76 -15.07 9.97
C PRO A 194 27.82 -15.30 8.87
N GLY A 195 28.96 -14.61 8.96
CA GLY A 195 30.07 -14.71 8.01
C GLY A 195 30.07 -13.66 6.88
N ALA A 196 29.10 -12.75 6.86
CA ALA A 196 29.08 -11.63 5.92
C ALA A 196 30.14 -10.56 6.25
N ALA A 197 30.72 -9.96 5.21
CA ALA A 197 31.64 -8.81 5.32
C ALA A 197 30.95 -7.54 4.81
N ALA A 198 31.02 -6.45 5.58
CA ALA A 198 30.35 -5.18 5.28
C ALA A 198 30.90 -4.48 4.02
N ARG A 199 30.01 -3.88 3.22
CA ARG A 199 30.34 -3.04 2.06
C ARG A 199 29.33 -1.90 1.94
N ALA A 200 29.75 -0.63 1.83
CA ALA A 200 28.82 0.49 1.79
C ALA A 200 28.90 1.30 0.48
N LEU A 201 27.75 1.67 -0.08
CA LEU A 201 27.60 2.56 -1.24
C LEU A 201 26.82 3.84 -0.85
N ASN A 202 27.07 4.36 0.35
CA ASN A 202 26.31 5.46 0.94
C ASN A 202 26.82 6.87 0.54
N GLY A 203 27.86 6.95 -0.28
CA GLY A 203 28.55 8.22 -0.61
C GLY A 203 27.70 9.23 -1.39
N GLU A 204 26.73 8.75 -2.18
CA GLU A 204 25.82 9.59 -2.96
C GLU A 204 24.36 9.31 -2.62
N ARG A 205 23.49 10.32 -2.66
CA ARG A 205 22.04 10.12 -2.46
C ARG A 205 21.39 9.29 -3.57
N ARG A 206 21.96 9.29 -4.78
CA ARG A 206 21.49 8.43 -5.87
C ARG A 206 21.71 6.97 -5.47
N ILE A 207 20.68 6.15 -5.60
CA ILE A 207 20.74 4.72 -5.31
C ILE A 207 21.13 4.00 -6.61
N ASP A 208 22.28 3.33 -6.58
CA ASP A 208 22.72 2.41 -7.62
C ASP A 208 22.29 0.99 -7.26
N ARG A 209 21.09 0.60 -7.69
CA ARG A 209 20.51 -0.71 -7.38
C ARG A 209 21.30 -1.86 -7.97
N ASP A 210 21.90 -1.67 -9.15
CA ASP A 210 22.64 -2.71 -9.85
C ASP A 210 23.92 -3.04 -9.09
N ALA A 211 24.65 -2.00 -8.66
CA ALA A 211 25.82 -2.17 -7.80
C ALA A 211 25.44 -2.81 -6.45
N VAL A 212 24.36 -2.35 -5.81
CA VAL A 212 23.87 -2.92 -4.54
C VAL A 212 23.56 -4.41 -4.71
N LEU A 213 22.79 -4.78 -5.73
CA LEU A 213 22.42 -6.17 -5.98
C LEU A 213 23.66 -7.03 -6.23
N GLY A 214 24.59 -6.56 -7.06
CA GLY A 214 25.85 -7.25 -7.31
C GLY A 214 26.63 -7.54 -6.02
N LEU A 215 26.73 -6.55 -5.12
CA LEU A 215 27.37 -6.73 -3.82
C LEU A 215 26.63 -7.74 -2.94
N LYS A 216 25.30 -7.63 -2.84
CA LYS A 216 24.49 -8.51 -1.99
C LYS A 216 24.48 -9.95 -2.50
N LEU A 217 24.33 -10.18 -3.80
CA LEU A 217 24.36 -11.53 -4.38
C LEU A 217 25.75 -12.17 -4.28
N ASP A 218 26.83 -11.42 -4.45
CA ASP A 218 28.21 -11.89 -4.25
C ASP A 218 28.43 -12.37 -2.79
N ALA A 219 27.92 -11.61 -1.82
CA ALA A 219 27.98 -12.01 -0.41
C ALA A 219 27.07 -13.21 -0.09
N LEU A 220 25.80 -13.18 -0.52
CA LEU A 220 24.85 -14.27 -0.32
C LEU A 220 25.30 -15.56 -0.99
N GLY A 221 25.93 -15.50 -2.18
CA GLY A 221 26.48 -16.66 -2.87
C GLY A 221 27.60 -17.34 -2.07
N ARG A 222 28.50 -16.56 -1.47
CA ARG A 222 29.55 -17.09 -0.56
C ARG A 222 28.95 -17.74 0.68
N LEU A 223 27.93 -17.12 1.27
CA LEU A 223 27.26 -17.62 2.47
C LEU A 223 26.49 -18.93 2.17
N PHE A 224 25.77 -18.96 1.06
CA PHE A 224 25.04 -20.14 0.61
C PHE A 224 25.96 -21.33 0.36
N ALA A 225 27.14 -21.11 -0.25
CA ALA A 225 28.13 -22.17 -0.47
C ALA A 225 28.65 -22.80 0.84
N ALA A 226 28.57 -22.09 1.96
CA ALA A 226 28.98 -22.56 3.29
C ALA A 226 27.80 -22.97 4.19
N PHE A 227 26.56 -22.88 3.70
CA PHE A 227 25.35 -23.10 4.49
C PHE A 227 25.02 -24.60 4.62
N ALA A 228 24.86 -25.08 5.86
CA ALA A 228 24.60 -26.50 6.17
C ALA A 228 23.13 -26.80 6.57
N GLY A 229 22.21 -25.83 6.43
CA GLY A 229 20.79 -25.96 6.79
C GLY A 229 20.40 -25.31 8.11
N ASP A 230 19.11 -25.01 8.28
CA ASP A 230 18.49 -24.50 9.52
C ASP A 230 17.11 -25.15 9.73
N ALA A 231 16.88 -25.72 10.91
CA ALA A 231 15.64 -26.37 11.30
C ALA A 231 14.52 -25.38 11.70
N ALA A 232 14.82 -24.08 11.83
CA ALA A 232 13.89 -23.05 12.27
C ALA A 232 13.07 -22.37 11.13
N PHE A 233 13.15 -22.87 9.89
CA PHE A 233 12.57 -22.18 8.73
C PHE A 233 11.02 -22.21 8.66
N GLU A 234 10.35 -23.01 9.49
CA GLU A 234 8.89 -23.14 9.42
C GLU A 234 8.22 -22.49 10.63
N SER A 235 7.82 -21.22 10.48
CA SER A 235 6.52 -20.71 10.96
C SER A 235 6.45 -19.19 10.88
N HIS A 236 5.55 -18.67 10.02
CA HIS A 236 4.82 -17.46 10.35
C HIS A 236 3.44 -17.46 9.69
N ARG A 237 2.38 -17.59 10.49
CA ARG A 237 1.00 -17.28 10.10
C ARG A 237 0.56 -16.04 10.87
N ALA A 238 -0.06 -15.08 10.18
CA ALA A 238 -0.34 -13.75 10.71
C ALA A 238 -1.83 -13.37 10.62
N GLY A 239 -2.27 -12.55 11.59
CA GLY A 239 -3.40 -11.65 11.43
C GLY A 239 -2.93 -10.32 10.82
N ALA A 240 -3.66 -9.78 9.85
CA ALA A 240 -3.31 -8.55 9.14
C ALA A 240 -4.52 -7.61 9.01
N VAL A 241 -4.26 -6.30 9.08
CA VAL A 241 -5.23 -5.24 8.77
C VAL A 241 -5.16 -4.95 7.27
N VAL A 242 -6.31 -4.76 6.61
CA VAL A 242 -6.39 -4.50 5.17
C VAL A 242 -6.77 -3.04 4.93
N VAL A 243 -5.99 -2.35 4.10
CA VAL A 243 -6.28 -1.00 3.62
C VAL A 243 -6.47 -1.08 2.10
N GLY A 244 -7.61 -0.59 1.61
CA GLY A 244 -7.89 -0.45 0.19
C GLY A 244 -7.55 0.97 -0.26
N GLU A 245 -6.66 1.11 -1.24
CA GLU A 245 -6.44 2.41 -1.89
C GLU A 245 -7.64 2.72 -2.79
N ASP A 246 -8.57 3.55 -2.31
CA ASP A 246 -9.78 3.97 -3.03
C ASP A 246 -9.68 5.41 -3.57
N LEU A 247 -8.53 5.75 -4.17
CA LEU A 247 -8.25 7.06 -4.78
C LEU A 247 -8.72 7.12 -6.24
N GLY A 248 -9.13 8.30 -6.70
CA GLY A 248 -9.58 8.52 -8.09
C GLY A 248 -11.04 8.10 -8.34
N THR A 249 -11.33 7.64 -9.56
CA THR A 249 -12.70 7.24 -9.97
C THR A 249 -13.07 5.91 -9.34
N VAL A 250 -13.98 5.94 -8.37
CA VAL A 250 -14.51 4.75 -7.67
C VAL A 250 -16.01 4.68 -7.91
N GLU A 251 -16.51 3.51 -8.33
CA GLU A 251 -17.93 3.31 -8.61
C GLU A 251 -18.79 3.47 -7.34
N ALA A 252 -20.00 4.02 -7.51
CA ALA A 252 -20.97 4.18 -6.42
C ALA A 252 -21.28 2.83 -5.75
N GLY A 253 -21.31 2.80 -4.41
CA GLY A 253 -21.57 1.59 -3.63
C GLY A 253 -20.31 0.78 -3.26
N VAL A 254 -19.17 1.01 -3.94
CA VAL A 254 -17.93 0.27 -3.63
C VAL A 254 -17.37 0.69 -2.28
N ARG A 255 -17.36 1.98 -1.95
CA ARG A 255 -16.83 2.51 -0.68
C ARG A 255 -17.65 2.02 0.51
N GLU A 256 -18.97 2.00 0.38
CA GLU A 256 -19.91 1.48 1.37
C GLU A 256 -19.68 -0.02 1.59
N ARG A 257 -19.41 -0.77 0.51
CA ARG A 257 -19.14 -2.20 0.58
C ARG A 257 -17.79 -2.50 1.27
N LEU A 258 -16.74 -1.75 0.95
CA LEU A 258 -15.43 -1.86 1.60
C LEU A 258 -15.53 -1.58 3.11
N ALA A 259 -16.26 -0.53 3.49
CA ALA A 259 -16.50 -0.18 4.89
C ALA A 259 -17.26 -1.29 5.65
N ALA A 260 -18.30 -1.87 5.03
CA ALA A 260 -19.05 -3.00 5.61
C ALA A 260 -18.18 -4.25 5.83
N GLU A 261 -17.11 -4.41 5.05
CA GLU A 261 -16.13 -5.50 5.20
C GLU A 261 -14.92 -5.09 6.06
N ARG A 262 -14.93 -3.93 6.72
CA ARG A 262 -13.83 -3.37 7.53
C ARG A 262 -12.50 -3.24 6.76
N VAL A 263 -12.58 -3.05 5.45
CA VAL A 263 -11.43 -2.61 4.66
C VAL A 263 -11.29 -1.10 4.86
N LEU A 264 -10.14 -0.68 5.39
CA LEU A 264 -9.91 0.73 5.65
C LEU A 264 -9.76 1.48 4.33
N SER A 265 -10.45 2.61 4.25
CA SER A 265 -10.32 3.54 3.12
C SER A 265 -9.02 4.37 3.24
N CYS A 266 -8.53 4.91 2.12
CA CYS A 266 -7.42 5.85 2.07
C CYS A 266 -7.95 7.28 1.89
N ARG A 267 -7.55 8.19 2.79
CA ARG A 267 -7.92 9.62 2.71
C ARG A 267 -6.67 10.48 2.66
N VAL A 268 -6.49 11.18 1.55
CA VAL A 268 -5.30 11.99 1.27
C VAL A 268 -5.72 13.45 1.20
N LEU A 269 -5.27 14.28 2.14
CA LEU A 269 -5.72 15.68 2.29
C LEU A 269 -5.67 16.51 0.99
N TRP A 270 -4.71 16.24 0.10
CA TRP A 270 -4.63 16.88 -1.22
C TRP A 270 -5.84 16.61 -2.11
N LEU A 271 -6.45 15.43 -1.99
CA LEU A 271 -7.56 14.97 -2.82
C LEU A 271 -8.92 15.21 -2.17
N GLU A 272 -8.95 15.55 -0.88
CA GLU A 272 -10.19 15.75 -0.13
C GLU A 272 -10.67 17.21 -0.17
N GLU A 273 -11.95 17.44 -0.41
CA GLU A 273 -12.54 18.79 -0.36
C GLU A 273 -12.78 19.28 1.07
N THR A 274 -12.99 18.35 2.01
CA THR A 274 -13.32 18.63 3.40
C THR A 274 -12.08 18.67 4.30
N ALA A 275 -12.21 19.33 5.45
CA ALA A 275 -11.16 19.31 6.48
C ALA A 275 -11.03 17.92 7.11
N PRO A 276 -9.86 17.55 7.67
CA PRO A 276 -9.63 16.22 8.25
C PRO A 276 -10.66 15.76 9.28
N ALA A 277 -11.26 16.68 10.05
CA ALA A 277 -12.33 16.36 11.00
C ALA A 277 -13.57 15.71 10.36
N GLY A 278 -13.79 15.91 9.05
CA GLY A 278 -14.86 15.28 8.28
C GLY A 278 -14.48 13.92 7.66
N PHE A 279 -13.25 13.43 7.86
CA PHE A 279 -12.83 12.15 7.30
C PHE A 279 -13.55 10.98 7.99
N PRO A 280 -13.76 9.84 7.30
CA PRO A 280 -14.31 8.64 7.91
C PRO A 280 -13.41 8.07 9.00
N ALA A 281 -14.04 7.47 10.02
CA ALA A 281 -13.33 6.80 11.12
C ALA A 281 -12.61 5.52 10.63
N LEU A 282 -13.23 4.69 9.77
CA LEU A 282 -12.59 3.50 9.18
C LEU A 282 -11.68 3.87 7.99
N ALA A 283 -10.62 4.63 8.26
CA ALA A 283 -9.66 5.03 7.24
C ALA A 283 -8.21 5.11 7.76
N LEU A 284 -7.29 5.02 6.81
CA LEU A 284 -5.93 5.52 6.88
C LEU A 284 -5.91 6.93 6.29
N ALA A 285 -5.59 7.93 7.12
CA ALA A 285 -5.47 9.32 6.68
C ALA A 285 -4.00 9.74 6.53
N SER A 286 -3.69 10.48 5.46
CA SER A 286 -2.38 11.10 5.23
C SER A 286 -2.55 12.49 4.62
N VAL A 287 -1.47 13.29 4.66
CA VAL A 287 -1.45 14.57 3.94
C VAL A 287 -1.30 14.33 2.44
N THR A 288 -0.31 13.51 2.10
CA THR A 288 0.14 13.23 0.73
C THR A 288 0.43 11.74 0.55
N THR A 289 0.82 11.36 -0.66
CA THR A 289 1.39 10.05 -0.99
C THR A 289 2.77 10.25 -1.64
N HIS A 290 3.45 9.15 -1.95
CA HIS A 290 4.74 9.18 -2.65
C HIS A 290 4.64 9.67 -4.11
N ASP A 291 3.43 9.71 -4.67
CA ASP A 291 3.13 10.16 -6.04
C ASP A 291 2.71 11.62 -6.12
N LEU A 292 2.31 12.19 -4.98
CA LEU A 292 1.79 13.55 -4.88
C LEU A 292 2.87 14.50 -4.32
N PRO A 293 2.72 15.81 -4.53
CA PRO A 293 3.65 16.79 -3.99
C PRO A 293 3.78 16.65 -2.46
N THR A 294 4.99 16.83 -1.95
CA THR A 294 5.20 17.04 -0.51
C THR A 294 4.57 18.37 -0.09
N ILE A 295 4.37 18.58 1.21
CA ILE A 295 3.93 19.87 1.77
C ILE A 295 4.88 20.98 1.31
N ALA A 296 6.20 20.76 1.38
CA ALA A 296 7.19 21.73 0.94
C ALA A 296 7.12 21.96 -0.58
N GLY A 297 6.94 20.90 -1.35
CA GLY A 297 6.83 20.92 -2.81
C GLY A 297 5.64 21.76 -3.29
N LEU A 298 4.48 21.53 -2.68
CA LEU A 298 3.25 22.28 -2.92
C LEU A 298 3.37 23.72 -2.42
N TRP A 299 3.80 23.92 -1.17
CA TRP A 299 3.82 25.23 -0.51
C TRP A 299 4.74 26.24 -1.21
N THR A 300 5.89 25.79 -1.67
CA THR A 300 6.88 26.63 -2.35
C THR A 300 6.66 26.70 -3.88
N GLY A 301 5.72 25.91 -4.40
CA GLY A 301 5.50 25.73 -5.83
C GLY A 301 6.66 25.06 -6.56
N SER A 302 7.61 24.42 -5.86
CA SER A 302 8.72 23.74 -6.50
C SER A 302 8.29 22.52 -7.30
N ASP A 303 7.20 21.85 -6.89
CA ASP A 303 6.67 20.70 -7.62
C ASP A 303 6.17 21.10 -9.02
N VAL A 304 5.44 22.22 -9.15
CA VAL A 304 5.02 22.77 -10.45
C VAL A 304 6.24 23.15 -11.29
N ARG A 305 7.26 23.76 -10.68
CA ARG A 305 8.50 24.11 -11.40
C ARG A 305 9.24 22.87 -11.91
N GLU A 306 9.30 21.82 -11.11
CA GLU A 306 9.88 20.53 -11.50
C GLU A 306 9.09 19.91 -12.66
N GLN A 307 7.76 19.82 -12.56
CA GLN A 307 6.91 19.33 -13.63
C GLN A 307 7.16 20.07 -14.97
N ARG A 308 7.19 21.40 -14.95
CA ARG A 308 7.51 22.21 -16.14
C ARG A 308 8.91 21.92 -16.67
N ALA A 309 9.91 21.80 -15.81
CA ALA A 309 11.29 21.50 -16.19
C ALA A 309 11.42 20.12 -16.85
N LEU A 310 10.57 19.17 -16.48
CA LEU A 310 10.48 17.83 -17.07
C LEU A 310 9.61 17.78 -18.35
N GLY A 311 9.09 18.93 -18.81
CA GLY A 311 8.23 19.02 -20.00
C GLY A 311 6.82 18.49 -19.77
N LEU A 312 6.39 18.32 -18.52
CA LEU A 312 5.02 17.95 -18.19
C LEU A 312 4.09 19.17 -18.25
N ALA A 313 2.80 18.91 -18.41
CA ALA A 313 1.74 19.92 -18.32
C ALA A 313 1.07 19.84 -16.94
N PRO A 314 1.59 20.53 -15.89
CA PRO A 314 0.99 20.50 -14.57
C PRO A 314 -0.41 21.12 -14.59
N ASN A 315 -1.35 20.54 -13.83
CA ASN A 315 -2.61 21.19 -13.52
C ASN A 315 -2.41 22.22 -12.40
N GLU A 316 -1.92 23.39 -12.79
CA GLU A 316 -1.57 24.48 -11.86
C GLU A 316 -2.77 25.06 -11.12
N GLU A 317 -3.95 25.04 -11.75
CA GLU A 317 -5.19 25.47 -11.13
C GLU A 317 -5.54 24.57 -9.95
N ALA A 318 -5.54 23.24 -10.16
CA ALA A 318 -5.80 22.28 -9.09
C ALA A 318 -4.76 22.38 -7.97
N LEU A 319 -3.47 22.47 -8.30
CA LEU A 319 -2.40 22.61 -7.29
C LEU A 319 -2.49 23.95 -6.55
N GLY A 320 -2.86 25.02 -7.25
CA GLY A 320 -3.15 26.33 -6.66
C GLY A 320 -4.34 26.29 -5.69
N ALA A 321 -5.41 25.59 -6.06
CA ALA A 321 -6.58 25.39 -5.20
C ALA A 321 -6.22 24.59 -3.93
N ILE A 322 -5.45 23.51 -4.06
CA ILE A 322 -4.97 22.72 -2.91
C ILE A 322 -4.10 23.59 -1.99
N ARG A 323 -3.16 24.37 -2.55
CA ARG A 323 -2.32 25.29 -1.78
C ARG A 323 -3.15 26.38 -1.09
N GLY A 324 -4.16 26.93 -1.76
CA GLY A 324 -5.11 27.89 -1.20
C GLY A 324 -5.89 27.32 -0.02
N ARG A 325 -6.46 26.11 -0.19
CA ARG A 325 -7.15 25.38 0.88
C ARG A 325 -6.23 25.11 2.06
N LEU A 326 -4.99 24.70 1.82
CA LEU A 326 -4.00 24.49 2.87
C LEU A 326 -3.74 25.77 3.68
N ARG A 327 -3.59 26.93 3.03
CA ARG A 327 -3.43 28.23 3.72
C ARG A 327 -4.61 28.51 4.65
N VAL A 328 -5.83 28.34 4.15
CA VAL A 328 -7.06 28.59 4.92
C VAL A 328 -7.15 27.65 6.12
N LEU A 329 -6.96 26.35 5.92
CA LEU A 329 -7.11 25.35 6.98
C LEU A 329 -6.02 25.44 8.05
N THR A 330 -4.78 25.79 7.67
CA THR A 330 -3.65 25.90 8.63
C THR A 330 -3.53 27.29 9.26
N GLY A 331 -4.17 28.30 8.68
CA GLY A 331 -3.99 29.71 9.02
C GLY A 331 -2.56 30.21 8.80
N ALA A 332 -1.74 29.50 7.99
CA ALA A 332 -0.36 29.88 7.74
C ALA A 332 -0.31 31.13 6.82
N PRO A 333 0.44 32.18 7.18
CA PRO A 333 0.60 33.35 6.33
C PRO A 333 1.37 32.99 5.05
N GLU A 334 1.23 33.82 4.02
CA GLU A 334 2.02 33.64 2.80
C GLU A 334 3.52 33.74 3.11
N GLY A 335 4.31 32.81 2.57
CA GLY A 335 5.75 32.77 2.83
C GLY A 335 6.14 32.23 4.22
N ALA A 336 5.20 31.68 4.99
CA ALA A 336 5.52 30.97 6.24
C ALA A 336 6.63 29.93 6.00
N PRO A 337 7.57 29.76 6.95
CA PRO A 337 8.62 28.75 6.85
C PRO A 337 8.02 27.35 6.66
N VAL A 338 8.60 26.54 5.78
CA VAL A 338 8.11 25.18 5.47
C VAL A 338 7.91 24.34 6.73
N GLY A 339 8.84 24.39 7.68
CA GLY A 339 8.72 23.65 8.94
C GLY A 339 7.52 24.07 9.78
N GLU A 340 7.09 25.34 9.73
CA GLU A 340 5.86 25.78 10.39
C GLU A 340 4.63 25.19 9.70
N VAL A 341 4.58 25.23 8.37
CA VAL A 341 3.46 24.69 7.58
C VAL A 341 3.35 23.19 7.82
N VAL A 342 4.44 22.43 7.76
CA VAL A 342 4.47 20.99 8.03
C VAL A 342 3.84 20.67 9.39
N ARG A 343 4.24 21.37 10.46
CA ARG A 343 3.67 21.14 11.80
C ARG A 343 2.18 21.46 11.86
N ARG A 344 1.76 22.60 11.30
CA ARG A 344 0.34 23.01 11.28
C ARG A 344 -0.51 22.01 10.50
N THR A 345 -0.04 21.52 9.36
CA THR A 345 -0.75 20.53 8.55
C THR A 345 -0.90 19.20 9.28
N HIS A 346 0.14 18.71 9.95
CA HIS A 346 0.04 17.46 10.72
C HIS A 346 -0.83 17.63 11.97
N ARG A 347 -0.82 18.81 12.60
CA ARG A 347 -1.74 19.13 13.70
C ARG A 347 -3.19 19.12 13.23
N LEU A 348 -3.46 19.69 12.05
CA LEU A 348 -4.78 19.64 11.41
C LEU A 348 -5.18 18.19 11.07
N LEU A 349 -4.25 17.39 10.54
CA LEU A 349 -4.50 15.97 10.21
C LEU A 349 -4.86 15.16 11.47
N ALA A 350 -4.28 15.50 12.63
CA ALA A 350 -4.55 14.85 13.91
C ALA A 350 -6.01 14.95 14.38
N ASP A 351 -6.77 15.92 13.84
CA ASP A 351 -8.19 16.10 14.13
C ASP A 351 -9.07 15.09 13.36
N ALA A 352 -8.50 14.30 12.42
CA ALA A 352 -9.22 13.24 11.76
C ALA A 352 -9.67 12.13 12.74
N PRO A 353 -10.93 11.68 12.67
CA PRO A 353 -11.40 10.55 13.48
C PRO A 353 -10.83 9.21 12.98
N SER A 354 -10.14 9.19 11.83
CA SER A 354 -9.59 8.00 11.17
C SER A 354 -8.74 7.11 12.08
N VAL A 355 -9.00 5.80 12.13
CA VAL A 355 -8.31 4.85 13.02
C VAL A 355 -6.78 4.81 12.82
N MET A 356 -6.29 5.15 11.62
CA MET A 356 -4.86 5.28 11.35
C MET A 356 -4.52 6.62 10.71
N ILE A 357 -3.41 7.22 11.13
CA ILE A 357 -2.83 8.42 10.52
C ILE A 357 -1.37 8.17 10.18
N THR A 358 -0.88 8.69 9.05
CA THR A 358 0.54 8.61 8.71
C THR A 358 1.14 9.95 8.28
N ALA A 359 2.43 10.12 8.59
CA ALA A 359 3.28 11.20 8.11
C ALA A 359 4.41 10.65 7.24
N THR A 360 4.59 11.17 6.03
CA THR A 360 5.71 10.79 5.16
C THR A 360 7.02 11.36 5.70
N LEU A 361 8.12 10.59 5.62
CA LEU A 361 9.42 11.09 6.09
C LEU A 361 9.92 12.28 5.26
N GLU A 362 9.53 12.39 3.99
CA GLU A 362 9.81 13.54 3.14
C GLU A 362 9.16 14.81 3.70
N ASP A 363 7.89 14.75 4.13
CA ASP A 363 7.22 15.89 4.78
C ASP A 363 7.81 16.19 6.15
N VAL A 364 8.09 15.17 6.96
CA VAL A 364 8.73 15.32 8.28
C VAL A 364 10.06 16.06 8.14
N LEU A 365 10.83 15.76 7.10
CA LEU A 365 12.10 16.43 6.82
C LEU A 365 11.93 17.73 6.00
N GLY A 366 10.71 18.10 5.62
CA GLY A 366 10.44 19.32 4.83
C GLY A 366 11.09 19.30 3.45
N LEU A 367 11.23 18.12 2.83
CA LEU A 367 11.82 17.96 1.51
C LEU A 367 10.84 18.44 0.44
N ALA A 368 11.33 19.22 -0.52
CA ALA A 368 10.53 19.71 -1.65
C ALA A 368 10.32 18.66 -2.75
N GLU A 369 11.24 17.70 -2.87
CA GLU A 369 11.20 16.65 -3.88
C GLU A 369 10.33 15.48 -3.42
N ARG A 370 9.47 14.98 -4.31
CA ARG A 370 8.69 13.76 -4.07
C ARG A 370 9.41 12.50 -4.57
N PRO A 371 9.15 11.32 -3.98
CA PRO A 371 9.80 10.07 -4.38
C PRO A 371 9.55 9.67 -5.84
N ASN A 372 8.34 9.90 -6.35
CA ASN A 372 7.94 9.55 -7.70
C ASN A 372 7.18 10.68 -8.39
N MET A 373 7.41 10.86 -9.69
CA MET A 373 6.59 11.72 -10.53
C MET A 373 5.84 10.89 -11.56
N PRO A 374 4.53 10.62 -11.35
CA PRO A 374 3.72 9.92 -12.33
C PRO A 374 3.82 10.56 -13.72
N GLY A 375 3.81 9.72 -14.76
CA GLY A 375 3.98 10.17 -16.16
C GLY A 375 5.43 10.41 -16.59
N THR A 376 6.43 10.07 -15.76
CA THR A 376 7.85 10.15 -16.13
C THR A 376 8.53 8.78 -16.09
N THR A 377 9.62 8.64 -16.86
CA THR A 377 10.44 7.42 -16.89
C THR A 377 11.77 7.64 -16.17
N ALA A 378 12.48 6.55 -15.87
CA ALA A 378 13.81 6.60 -15.25
C ALA A 378 14.85 7.38 -16.09
N ALA A 379 14.63 7.50 -17.40
CA ALA A 379 15.47 8.30 -18.31
C ALA A 379 15.29 9.81 -18.11
N VAL A 380 14.11 10.24 -17.63
CA VAL A 380 13.75 11.65 -17.48
C VAL A 380 13.93 12.12 -16.04
N ARG A 381 13.59 11.27 -15.06
CA ARG A 381 13.64 11.59 -13.64
C ARG A 381 14.07 10.37 -12.83
N PRO A 382 14.92 10.50 -11.80
CA PRO A 382 15.35 9.38 -10.96
C PRO A 382 14.28 8.94 -9.95
N ASN A 383 13.08 8.58 -10.45
CA ASN A 383 12.01 8.06 -9.61
C ASN A 383 12.49 6.88 -8.79
N TRP A 384 12.04 6.83 -7.53
CA TRP A 384 12.36 5.76 -6.60
C TRP A 384 13.85 5.56 -6.32
N SER A 385 14.72 6.49 -6.71
CA SER A 385 16.16 6.26 -6.77
C SER A 385 16.97 7.27 -5.96
N VAL A 386 16.32 8.02 -5.09
CA VAL A 386 16.95 9.06 -4.26
C VAL A 386 16.75 8.71 -2.79
N ALA A 387 17.85 8.60 -2.05
CA ALA A 387 17.84 8.37 -0.61
C ALA A 387 17.44 9.63 0.16
N LEU A 388 16.90 9.47 1.37
CA LEU A 388 16.71 10.59 2.29
C LEU A 388 18.07 11.26 2.57
N PRO A 389 18.09 12.58 2.81
CA PRO A 389 19.35 13.31 2.98
C PRO A 389 20.04 13.02 4.31
N LEU A 390 19.33 12.42 5.28
CA LEU A 390 19.87 12.06 6.59
C LEU A 390 19.92 10.54 6.74
N PRO A 391 21.04 9.97 7.19
CA PRO A 391 21.04 8.59 7.66
C PRO A 391 20.23 8.46 8.96
N LEU A 392 19.79 7.25 9.27
CA LEU A 392 18.91 6.95 10.40
C LEU A 392 19.45 7.48 11.74
N GLU A 393 20.75 7.41 11.97
CA GLU A 393 21.42 7.91 13.16
C GLU A 393 21.29 9.43 13.31
N ALA A 394 21.38 10.17 12.20
CA ALA A 394 21.18 11.61 12.19
C ALA A 394 19.69 11.96 12.29
N LEU A 395 18.82 11.20 11.62
CA LEU A 395 17.37 11.35 11.67
C LEU A 395 16.84 11.27 13.11
N ARG A 396 17.39 10.38 13.94
CA ARG A 396 17.00 10.23 15.36
C ARG A 396 17.26 11.46 16.22
N ASN A 397 18.27 12.24 15.85
CA ASN A 397 18.68 13.45 16.56
C ASN A 397 18.08 14.72 15.97
N ASP A 398 17.40 14.60 14.82
CA ASP A 398 16.73 15.72 14.18
C ASP A 398 15.49 16.15 15.00
N PRO A 399 15.25 17.45 15.20
CA PRO A 399 14.09 17.91 15.96
C PRO A 399 12.76 17.77 15.21
N ARG A 400 12.77 17.70 13.87
CA ARG A 400 11.54 17.71 13.06
C ARG A 400 10.65 16.49 13.27
N PRO A 401 11.15 15.24 13.32
CA PRO A 401 10.33 14.07 13.66
C PRO A 401 9.59 14.21 14.99
N ARG A 402 10.26 14.72 16.03
CA ARG A 402 9.62 14.94 17.35
C ARG A 402 8.52 16.00 17.27
N ALA A 403 8.76 17.10 16.56
CA ALA A 403 7.76 18.15 16.39
C ALA A 403 6.50 17.66 15.64
N VAL A 404 6.65 16.79 14.63
CA VAL A 404 5.52 16.17 13.94
C VAL A 404 4.82 15.13 14.83
N ALA A 405 5.58 14.34 15.58
CA ALA A 405 5.04 13.39 16.54
C ALA A 405 4.19 14.08 17.61
N GLU A 406 4.64 15.22 18.15
CA GLU A 406 3.86 16.03 19.11
C GLU A 406 2.56 16.56 18.48
N ALA A 407 2.61 17.02 17.24
CA ALA A 407 1.43 17.48 16.50
C ALA A 407 0.40 16.36 16.33
N LEU A 408 0.86 15.16 15.99
CA LEU A 408 0.04 13.95 15.78
C LEU A 408 -0.35 13.24 17.07
N GLY A 409 0.38 13.41 18.17
CA GLY A 409 0.11 12.74 19.45
C GLY A 409 -1.08 13.33 20.20
N GLY A 410 -1.41 14.61 19.97
CA GLY A 410 -2.53 15.30 20.61
C GLY A 410 -3.91 14.99 20.01
N ARG A 411 -4.18 13.74 19.61
CA ARG A 411 -5.46 13.38 18.97
C ARG A 411 -6.59 13.44 20.01
N PRO A 412 -7.75 14.03 19.68
CA PRO A 412 -8.90 14.00 20.57
C PRO A 412 -9.38 12.56 20.81
N VAL A 413 -9.90 12.31 22.01
CA VAL A 413 -10.51 11.03 22.41
C VAL A 413 -11.72 10.78 21.51
N MET A 414 -11.77 9.59 20.91
CA MET A 414 -12.91 9.19 20.08
C MET A 414 -14.09 8.82 20.98
N GLN A 415 -15.28 9.36 20.71
CA GLN A 415 -16.51 8.80 21.28
C GLN A 415 -16.73 7.43 20.62
N GLU A 416 -17.16 6.43 21.40
CA GLU A 416 -17.30 5.05 20.92
C GLU A 416 -18.10 4.99 19.60
N ILE A 417 -17.56 4.27 18.62
CA ILE A 417 -18.27 3.97 17.38
C ILE A 417 -19.21 2.83 17.74
N ASP A 418 -20.52 3.10 17.85
CA ASP A 418 -21.53 2.07 18.02
C ASP A 418 -21.41 1.03 16.89
N GLY A 419 -21.36 -0.24 17.29
CA GLY A 419 -20.86 -1.40 16.53
C GLY A 419 -21.68 -1.90 15.37
#